data_AF-A0A5P1FE20-F1
#
_entry.id   AF-A0A5P1FE20-F1
#
_cell.length_a   1.000
_cell.length_b   1.000
_cell.length_c   1.000
_cell.angle_alpha   90.00
_cell.angle_beta   90.00
_cell.angle_gamma   90.00
#
_symmetry.space_group_name_H-M   'P 1'
#
loop_
_entity.id
_entity.type
_entity.pdbx_description
1 polymer ?
#
loop_
_entity_poly.entity_id
_entity_poly.type
_entity_poly.pdbx_seq_one_letter_code
_entity_poly.pdbx_strand_id
1 'polypeptide(L)'
;MLITSNGSEWFEECLSQAMDLSGLLLIYSALGDAKGIAKLASLAKEQGKNNVAFFCLFLLGKFDDCLQLLVDSNCIPEATLMARCYLPSKVSEIVAIWKKDLIKVNPKAAESLADPEEYSNLFEDWQVALAVESNTTQNRNGQGGKERQRHFQISALRKRHAGLMPRQNGSMWLKQMLTACILMMI
;
A
#
# COMPACT_ATOMS: atom_id res chain seq x y z
N MET A 1 -25.02 -9.40 9.81
CA MET A 1 -25.70 -8.14 10.17
C MET A 1 -26.05 -7.43 8.86
N LEU A 2 -27.27 -6.94 8.77
CA LEU A 2 -28.09 -6.79 7.56
C LEU A 2 -27.53 -5.83 6.49
N ILE A 3 -27.12 -6.37 5.34
CA ILE A 3 -27.30 -5.69 4.05
C ILE A 3 -28.13 -6.66 3.19
N THR A 4 -29.43 -6.70 3.43
CA THR A 4 -30.37 -7.30 2.48
C THR A 4 -30.39 -6.43 1.23
N SER A 5 -30.48 -7.02 0.04
CA SER A 5 -30.24 -6.40 -1.28
C SER A 5 -30.92 -5.05 -1.53
N ASN A 6 -32.00 -4.73 -0.80
CA ASN A 6 -32.77 -3.48 -0.94
C ASN A 6 -32.33 -2.37 0.05
N GLY A 7 -31.46 -2.66 1.02
CA GLY A 7 -31.04 -1.70 2.06
C GLY A 7 -29.74 -0.96 1.74
N SER A 8 -28.94 -1.45 0.77
CA SER A 8 -27.66 -0.83 0.41
C SER A 8 -27.83 0.52 -0.29
N GLU A 9 -28.84 0.68 -1.15
CA GLU A 9 -29.08 1.91 -1.91
C GLU A 9 -29.40 3.09 -0.97
N TRP A 10 -30.33 2.90 -0.04
CA TRP A 10 -30.69 3.91 0.96
C TRP A 10 -29.53 4.26 1.90
N PHE A 11 -28.70 3.27 2.22
CA PHE A 11 -27.54 3.49 3.09
C PHE A 11 -26.45 4.28 2.37
N GLU A 12 -26.20 3.99 1.08
CA GLU A 12 -25.31 4.78 0.23
C GLU A 12 -25.78 6.24 0.09
N GLU A 13 -27.08 6.46 -0.19
CA GLU A 13 -27.65 7.81 -0.28
C GLU A 13 -27.51 8.58 1.03
N CYS A 14 -27.85 7.95 2.16
CA CYS A 14 -27.75 8.57 3.48
C CYS A 14 -26.31 9.01 3.79
N LEU A 15 -25.32 8.13 3.56
CA LEU A 15 -23.92 8.46 3.81
C LEU A 15 -23.36 9.48 2.82
N SER A 16 -23.83 9.45 1.57
CA SER A 16 -23.47 10.45 0.56
C SER A 16 -23.96 11.84 0.95
N GLN A 17 -25.19 11.96 1.46
CA GLN A 17 -25.72 13.21 2.00
C GLN A 17 -24.98 13.66 3.27
N ALA A 18 -24.60 12.71 4.13
CA ALA A 18 -23.84 12.98 5.34
C ALA A 18 -22.33 13.24 5.08
N MET A 19 -21.86 13.07 3.84
CA MET A 19 -20.43 13.14 3.46
C MET A 19 -19.53 12.22 4.30
N ASP A 20 -20.06 11.08 4.74
CA ASP A 20 -19.30 10.08 5.48
C ASP A 20 -18.54 9.16 4.51
N LEU A 21 -17.36 9.64 4.10
CA LEU A 21 -16.49 8.93 3.17
C LEU A 21 -15.98 7.59 3.72
N SER A 22 -15.89 7.44 5.05
CA SER A 22 -15.40 6.20 5.68
C SER A 22 -16.48 5.12 5.67
N GLY A 23 -17.73 5.52 5.96
CA GLY A 23 -18.89 4.65 5.78
C GLY A 23 -19.07 4.21 4.33
N LEU A 24 -18.95 5.14 3.38
CA LEU A 24 -19.02 4.83 1.94
C LEU A 24 -17.92 3.84 1.52
N LEU A 25 -16.68 4.04 1.98
CA LEU A 25 -15.60 3.10 1.72
C LEU A 25 -15.91 1.69 2.25
N LEU A 26 -16.47 1.60 3.47
CA LEU A 26 -16.84 0.32 4.06
C LEU A 26 -17.89 -0.41 3.21
N ILE A 27 -18.93 0.29 2.75
CA ILE A 27 -19.95 -0.30 1.88
C ILE A 27 -19.35 -0.72 0.54
N TYR A 28 -18.68 0.19 -0.17
CA TYR A 28 -18.17 -0.12 -1.50
C TYR A 28 -17.12 -1.25 -1.46
N SER A 29 -16.31 -1.32 -0.41
CA SER A 29 -15.37 -2.43 -0.22
C SER A 29 -16.07 -3.76 0.11
N ALA A 30 -17.14 -3.74 0.91
CA ALA A 30 -17.93 -4.93 1.22
C ALA A 30 -18.69 -5.46 -0.01
N LEU A 31 -19.23 -4.56 -0.83
CA LEU A 31 -19.92 -4.89 -2.08
C LEU A 31 -18.95 -5.24 -3.22
N GLY A 32 -17.68 -4.85 -3.10
CA GLY A 32 -16.70 -4.98 -4.17
C GLY A 32 -16.97 -4.03 -5.35
N ASP A 33 -17.65 -2.90 -5.11
CA ASP A 33 -17.94 -1.92 -6.15
C ASP A 33 -16.71 -1.06 -6.48
N ALA A 34 -15.95 -1.50 -7.48
CA ALA A 34 -14.77 -0.78 -7.95
C ALA A 34 -15.11 0.62 -8.52
N LYS A 35 -16.31 0.83 -9.08
CA LYS A 35 -16.70 2.14 -9.63
C LYS A 35 -16.99 3.13 -8.51
N GLY A 36 -17.72 2.70 -7.48
CA GLY A 36 -17.95 3.48 -6.27
C GLY A 36 -16.65 3.87 -5.58
N ILE A 37 -15.72 2.92 -5.40
CA ILE A 37 -14.39 3.18 -4.81
C ILE A 37 -13.61 4.21 -5.66
N ALA A 38 -13.66 4.12 -6.99
CA ALA A 38 -12.94 5.07 -7.86
C ALA A 38 -13.49 6.50 -7.76
N LYS A 39 -14.82 6.66 -7.71
CA LYS A 39 -15.45 7.97 -7.49
C LYS A 39 -15.10 8.52 -6.10
N LEU A 40 -15.15 7.66 -5.08
CA LEU A 40 -14.82 8.02 -3.71
C LEU A 40 -13.35 8.45 -3.56
N ALA A 41 -12.42 7.83 -4.29
CA ALA A 41 -11.02 8.23 -4.30
C ALA A 41 -10.84 9.70 -4.73
N SER A 42 -11.46 10.09 -5.84
CA SER A 42 -11.41 11.47 -6.35
C SER A 42 -12.04 12.44 -5.36
N LEU A 43 -13.25 12.12 -4.86
CA LEU A 43 -13.97 12.94 -3.89
C LEU A 43 -13.18 13.11 -2.58
N ALA A 44 -12.55 12.05 -2.09
CA ALA A 44 -11.72 12.10 -0.89
C ALA A 44 -10.46 12.95 -1.09
N LYS A 45 -9.84 12.90 -2.28
CA LYS A 45 -8.69 13.73 -2.62
C LYS A 45 -9.08 15.21 -2.68
N GLU A 46 -10.22 15.54 -3.29
CA GLU A 46 -10.75 16.91 -3.35
C GLU A 46 -11.06 17.48 -1.96
N GLN A 47 -11.54 16.64 -1.04
CA GLN A 47 -11.81 17.03 0.35
C GLN A 47 -10.56 17.01 1.26
N GLY A 48 -9.38 16.70 0.73
CA GLY A 48 -8.15 16.58 1.51
C GLY A 48 -8.16 15.41 2.52
N LYS A 49 -9.04 14.42 2.33
CA LYS A 49 -9.12 13.20 3.16
C LYS A 49 -8.18 12.13 2.62
N ASN A 50 -6.87 12.39 2.71
CA ASN A 50 -5.82 11.58 2.09
C ASN A 50 -5.84 10.11 2.54
N ASN A 51 -6.21 9.84 3.80
CA ASN A 51 -6.30 8.50 4.36
C ASN A 51 -7.31 7.64 3.57
N VAL A 52 -8.50 8.21 3.31
CA VAL A 52 -9.58 7.53 2.59
C VAL A 52 -9.20 7.39 1.12
N ALA A 53 -8.66 8.45 0.51
CA ALA A 53 -8.15 8.40 -0.86
C ALA A 53 -7.09 7.29 -1.03
N PHE A 54 -6.15 7.17 -0.08
CA PHE A 54 -5.13 6.12 -0.07
C PHE A 54 -5.75 4.72 -0.07
N PHE A 55 -6.69 4.44 0.84
CA PHE A 55 -7.35 3.13 0.89
C PHE A 55 -8.14 2.84 -0.38
N CYS A 56 -8.84 3.83 -0.95
CA CYS A 56 -9.56 3.65 -2.21
C CYS A 56 -8.60 3.27 -3.35
N LEU A 57 -7.50 4.02 -3.52
CA LEU A 57 -6.48 3.75 -4.54
C LEU A 57 -5.80 2.39 -4.33
N PHE A 58 -5.55 2.03 -3.07
CA PHE A 58 -4.94 0.76 -2.69
C PHE A 58 -5.84 -0.43 -3.03
N LEU A 59 -7.15 -0.33 -2.74
CA LEU A 59 -8.14 -1.35 -3.10
C LEU A 59 -8.32 -1.50 -4.63
N LEU A 60 -8.12 -0.41 -5.38
CA LEU A 60 -8.11 -0.43 -6.85
C LEU A 60 -6.79 -0.95 -7.44
N GLY A 61 -5.76 -1.14 -6.61
CA GLY A 61 -4.44 -1.57 -7.04
C GLY A 61 -3.65 -0.49 -7.80
N LYS A 62 -4.01 0.79 -7.63
CA LYS A 62 -3.33 1.94 -8.24
C LYS A 62 -2.15 2.39 -7.37
N PHE A 63 -1.13 1.55 -7.29
CA PHE A 63 -0.01 1.75 -6.35
C PHE A 63 0.84 2.97 -6.68
N ASP A 64 0.99 3.34 -7.95
CA ASP A 64 1.65 4.57 -8.37
C ASP A 64 0.97 5.81 -7.79
N ASP A 65 -0.36 5.87 -7.87
CA ASP A 65 -1.16 6.97 -7.33
C ASP A 65 -1.11 7.00 -5.79
N CYS A 66 -1.13 5.83 -5.14
CA CYS A 66 -0.93 5.72 -3.68
C CYS A 66 0.41 6.30 -3.25
N LEU A 67 1.48 5.98 -4.00
CA LEU A 67 2.83 6.43 -3.68
C LEU A 67 2.94 7.95 -3.84
N GLN A 68 2.43 8.49 -4.95
CA GLN A 68 2.38 9.94 -5.17
C GLN A 68 1.59 10.66 -4.08
N LEU A 69 0.43 10.14 -3.67
CA LEU A 69 -0.36 10.73 -2.59
C LEU A 69 0.42 10.83 -1.27
N LEU A 70 1.22 9.83 -0.93
CA LEU A 70 2.06 9.85 0.28
C LEU A 70 3.20 10.86 0.17
N VAL A 71 3.85 10.94 -1.00
CA VAL A 71 4.90 11.93 -1.27
C VAL A 71 4.33 13.35 -1.20
N ASP A 72 3.19 13.61 -1.84
CA ASP A 72 2.49 14.89 -1.83
C ASP A 72 2.07 15.31 -0.41
N SER A 73 1.77 14.33 0.45
CA SER A 73 1.40 14.55 1.86
C SER A 73 2.60 14.72 2.80
N ASN A 74 3.83 14.69 2.27
CA ASN A 74 5.09 14.68 3.03
C ASN A 74 5.24 13.48 3.98
N CYS A 75 4.54 12.38 3.72
CA CYS A 75 4.63 11.10 4.45
C CYS A 75 5.68 10.21 3.78
N ILE A 76 6.92 10.70 3.70
CA ILE A 76 7.99 10.06 2.93
C ILE A 76 8.41 8.69 3.50
N PRO A 77 8.55 8.49 4.82
CA PRO A 77 8.89 7.17 5.38
C PRO A 77 7.85 6.10 5.03
N GLU A 78 6.56 6.46 5.09
CA GLU A 78 5.46 5.57 4.68
C GLU A 78 5.50 5.28 3.18
N ALA A 79 5.83 6.28 2.36
CA ALA A 79 6.03 6.12 0.92
C ALA A 79 7.17 5.13 0.61
N THR A 80 8.31 5.23 1.31
CA THR A 80 9.44 4.31 1.16
C THR A 80 9.04 2.89 1.53
N LEU A 81 8.34 2.71 2.65
CA LEU A 81 7.88 1.38 3.08
C LEU A 81 6.89 0.78 2.07
N MET A 82 5.97 1.60 1.56
CA MET A 82 5.01 1.21 0.52
C MET A 82 5.73 0.77 -0.77
N ALA A 83 6.69 1.57 -1.24
CA ALA A 83 7.51 1.25 -2.41
C ALA A 83 8.22 -0.09 -2.21
N ARG A 84 8.89 -0.30 -1.08
CA ARG A 84 9.58 -1.58 -0.80
C ARG A 84 8.65 -2.79 -0.86
N CYS A 85 7.39 -2.65 -0.44
CA CYS A 85 6.44 -3.76 -0.43
C CYS A 85 5.83 -4.08 -1.81
N TYR A 86 5.51 -3.04 -2.59
CA TYR A 86 4.65 -3.15 -3.78
C TYR A 86 5.28 -2.65 -5.08
N LEU A 87 6.23 -1.72 -5.00
CA LEU A 87 6.92 -1.07 -6.13
C LEU A 87 8.44 -0.95 -5.83
N PRO A 88 9.17 -2.06 -5.64
CA PRO A 88 10.58 -2.03 -5.26
C PRO A 88 11.44 -1.23 -6.25
N SER A 89 11.07 -1.20 -7.53
CA SER A 89 11.72 -0.38 -8.56
C SER A 89 11.77 1.13 -8.24
N LYS A 90 10.87 1.64 -7.39
CA LYS A 90 10.81 3.05 -7.02
C LYS A 90 11.50 3.38 -5.69
N VAL A 91 12.02 2.39 -4.98
CA VAL A 91 12.56 2.61 -3.62
C VAL A 91 13.72 3.61 -3.63
N SER A 92 14.67 3.47 -4.54
CA SER A 92 15.83 4.38 -4.64
C SER A 92 15.42 5.82 -4.91
N GLU A 93 14.42 6.03 -5.78
CA GLU A 93 13.83 7.35 -6.03
C GLU A 93 13.27 7.99 -4.74
N ILE A 94 12.45 7.24 -3.99
CA ILE A 94 11.82 7.76 -2.77
C ILE A 94 12.85 7.93 -1.64
N VAL A 95 13.83 7.03 -1.51
CA VAL A 95 14.93 7.15 -0.55
C VAL A 95 15.74 8.42 -0.82
N ALA A 96 15.98 8.77 -2.09
CA ALA A 96 16.64 10.02 -2.43
C ALA A 96 15.83 11.26 -2.01
N ILE A 97 14.50 11.24 -2.16
CA ILE A 97 13.61 12.29 -1.63
C ILE A 97 13.70 12.35 -0.11
N TRP A 98 13.68 11.19 0.57
CA TRP A 98 13.76 11.10 2.02
C TRP A 98 15.08 11.64 2.57
N LYS A 99 16.21 11.26 1.96
CA LYS A 99 17.54 11.78 2.29
C LYS A 99 17.58 13.31 2.18
N LYS A 100 17.06 13.87 1.09
CA LYS A 100 17.00 15.34 0.89
C LYS A 100 16.19 16.05 1.97
N ASP A 101 15.09 15.45 2.41
CA ASP A 101 14.28 16.05 3.47
C ASP A 101 14.92 15.90 4.85
N LEU A 102 15.47 14.72 5.15
CA LEU A 102 16.16 14.46 6.41
C LEU A 102 17.43 15.29 6.60
N ILE A 103 18.18 15.62 5.54
CA ILE A 103 19.38 16.47 5.66
C ILE A 103 19.07 17.81 6.36
N LYS A 104 17.85 18.35 6.16
CA LYS A 104 17.42 19.60 6.79
C LYS A 104 17.21 19.49 8.31
N VAL A 105 16.92 18.28 8.80
CA VAL A 105 16.58 18.01 10.20
C VAL A 105 17.72 17.32 10.93
N ASN A 106 18.26 16.25 10.35
CA ASN A 106 19.35 15.45 10.89
C ASN A 106 20.20 14.82 9.76
N PRO A 107 21.37 15.40 9.44
CA PRO A 107 22.24 14.88 8.37
C PRO A 107 22.76 13.47 8.65
N LYS A 108 23.02 13.13 9.91
CA LYS A 108 23.52 11.79 10.28
C LYS A 108 22.46 10.70 10.04
N ALA A 109 21.18 11.03 10.26
CA ALA A 109 20.09 10.10 9.95
C ALA A 109 19.95 9.89 8.43
N ALA A 110 20.15 10.95 7.63
CA ALA A 110 20.11 10.84 6.17
C ALA A 110 21.24 9.94 5.62
N GLU A 111 22.44 10.04 6.17
CA GLU A 111 23.58 9.17 5.82
C GLU A 111 23.34 7.70 6.22
N SER A 112 22.53 7.45 7.25
CA SER A 112 22.22 6.09 7.72
C SER A 112 21.21 5.38 6.80
N LEU A 113 20.52 6.10 5.92
CA LEU A 113 19.60 5.48 4.96
C LEU A 113 20.36 4.76 3.85
N ALA A 114 20.31 3.44 3.84
CA ALA A 114 20.86 2.62 2.78
C ALA A 114 19.97 2.63 1.53
N ASP A 115 20.58 2.82 0.36
CA ASP A 115 19.92 2.67 -0.94
C ASP A 115 20.17 1.24 -1.47
N PRO A 116 19.14 0.51 -1.93
CA PRO A 116 19.33 -0.83 -2.51
C PRO A 116 20.15 -0.86 -3.81
N GLU A 117 20.24 0.24 -4.56
CA GLU A 117 21.11 0.34 -5.74
C GLU A 117 22.59 0.52 -5.36
N GLU A 118 22.86 1.31 -4.31
CA GLU A 118 24.23 1.57 -3.85
C GLU A 118 24.78 0.39 -3.01
N TYR A 119 23.94 -0.20 -2.16
CA TYR A 119 24.32 -1.22 -1.18
C TYR A 119 23.54 -2.52 -1.37
N SER A 120 23.55 -3.07 -2.58
CA SER A 120 22.80 -4.30 -2.92
C SER A 120 23.06 -5.49 -1.98
N ASN A 121 24.25 -5.56 -1.37
CA ASN A 121 24.63 -6.59 -0.40
C ASN A 121 23.84 -6.52 0.92
N LEU A 122 23.22 -5.38 1.25
CA LEU A 122 22.38 -5.22 2.45
C LEU A 122 20.93 -5.69 2.21
N PHE A 123 20.54 -5.88 0.94
CA PHE A 123 19.17 -6.20 0.56
C PHE A 123 19.11 -7.58 -0.09
N GLU A 124 18.97 -8.61 0.74
CA GLU A 124 18.70 -9.97 0.29
C GLU A 124 17.42 -10.02 -0.58
N ASP A 125 17.41 -10.89 -1.59
CA ASP A 125 16.28 -11.10 -2.51
C ASP A 125 15.81 -9.87 -3.30
N TRP A 126 16.62 -8.80 -3.38
CA TRP A 126 16.24 -7.58 -4.11
C TRP A 126 15.88 -7.83 -5.58
N GLN A 127 16.69 -8.62 -6.28
CA GLN A 127 16.44 -8.99 -7.68
C GLN A 127 15.15 -9.82 -7.84
N VAL A 128 14.83 -10.67 -6.85
CA VAL A 128 13.59 -11.44 -6.84
C VAL A 128 12.39 -10.50 -6.67
N ALA A 129 12.50 -9.50 -5.80
CA ALA A 129 11.44 -8.50 -5.60
C ALA A 129 11.14 -7.71 -6.89
N LEU A 130 12.17 -7.28 -7.62
CA LEU A 130 12.04 -6.60 -8.92
C LEU A 130 11.41 -7.51 -9.99
N ALA A 131 11.80 -8.79 -10.03
CA ALA A 131 11.22 -9.76 -10.95
C ALA A 131 9.73 -10.05 -10.64
N VAL A 132 9.36 -10.10 -9.36
CA VAL A 132 7.96 -10.27 -8.94
C VAL A 132 7.12 -9.04 -9.30
N GLU A 133 7.67 -7.84 -9.11
CA GLU A 133 7.00 -6.59 -9.49
C GLU A 133 6.71 -6.56 -10.99
N SER A 134 7.71 -6.79 -11.84
CA SER A 134 7.54 -6.75 -13.29
C SER A 134 6.49 -7.75 -13.78
N ASN A 135 6.51 -8.99 -13.28
CA ASN A 135 5.49 -10.01 -13.55
C ASN A 135 4.09 -9.58 -13.08
N THR A 136 4.00 -8.95 -11.91
CA THR A 136 2.73 -8.49 -11.35
C THR A 136 2.15 -7.33 -12.16
N THR A 137 2.99 -6.39 -12.60
CA THR A 137 2.60 -5.24 -13.43
C THR A 137 2.10 -5.71 -14.81
N GLN A 138 2.78 -6.68 -15.44
CA GLN A 138 2.30 -7.29 -16.68
C GLN A 138 0.92 -7.95 -16.50
N ASN A 139 0.73 -8.69 -15.40
CA ASN A 139 -0.55 -9.33 -15.08
C ASN A 139 -1.67 -8.35 -14.68
N ARG A 140 -1.33 -7.11 -14.29
CA ARG A 140 -2.33 -6.04 -14.06
C ARG A 140 -2.76 -5.41 -15.38
N ASN A 141 -1.81 -5.17 -16.29
CA ASN A 141 -2.08 -4.55 -17.59
C ASN A 141 -2.82 -5.49 -18.55
N GLY A 142 -2.63 -6.80 -18.44
CA GLY A 142 -3.26 -7.82 -19.31
C GLY A 142 -4.64 -8.33 -18.88
N GLN A 143 -5.11 -8.03 -17.67
CA GLN A 143 -6.38 -8.57 -17.14
C GLN A 143 -7.32 -7.43 -16.75
N GLY A 144 -8.19 -7.05 -17.69
CA GLY A 144 -9.35 -6.24 -17.42
C GLY A 144 -10.28 -6.91 -16.40
N GLY A 145 -10.36 -6.34 -15.20
CA GLY A 145 -11.60 -6.17 -14.45
C GLY A 145 -12.40 -7.39 -13.97
N LYS A 146 -11.86 -8.60 -13.86
CA LYS A 146 -12.61 -9.72 -13.25
C LYS A 146 -11.81 -10.43 -12.15
N GLU A 147 -12.43 -10.53 -10.98
CA GLU A 147 -12.12 -11.49 -9.92
C GLU A 147 -10.75 -11.34 -9.22
N ARG A 148 -10.42 -10.19 -8.61
CA ARG A 148 -9.17 -10.07 -7.81
C ARG A 148 -9.27 -9.46 -6.41
N GLN A 149 -10.47 -9.21 -5.89
CA GLN A 149 -10.60 -8.56 -4.58
C GLN A 149 -10.38 -9.48 -3.36
N ARG A 150 -10.49 -10.81 -3.47
CA ARG A 150 -10.36 -11.70 -2.28
C ARG A 150 -8.99 -12.38 -2.10
N HIS A 151 -8.15 -12.41 -3.13
CA HIS A 151 -6.98 -13.32 -3.14
C HIS A 151 -5.62 -12.61 -3.08
N PHE A 152 -5.56 -11.29 -3.28
CA PHE A 152 -4.30 -10.59 -3.54
C PHE A 152 -3.49 -10.24 -2.28
N GLN A 153 -4.13 -9.99 -1.13
CA GLN A 153 -3.43 -9.52 0.07
C GLN A 153 -2.72 -10.65 0.84
N ILE A 154 -3.34 -11.82 1.02
CA ILE A 154 -2.75 -12.89 1.84
C ILE A 154 -1.79 -13.76 1.02
N SER A 155 -2.09 -14.04 -0.26
CA SER A 155 -1.32 -15.04 -1.03
C SER A 155 0.04 -14.54 -1.50
N ALA A 156 0.22 -13.24 -1.81
CA ALA A 156 1.49 -12.68 -2.24
C ALA A 156 2.50 -12.51 -1.08
N LEU A 157 2.01 -12.14 0.11
CA LEU A 157 2.79 -12.16 1.35
C LEU A 157 3.08 -13.62 1.77
N ARG A 158 2.09 -14.50 1.74
CA ARG A 158 2.24 -15.91 2.10
C ARG A 158 3.17 -16.69 1.17
N LYS A 159 3.21 -16.38 -0.14
CA LYS A 159 4.10 -17.03 -1.11
C LYS A 159 5.56 -16.54 -1.00
N ARG A 160 5.80 -15.26 -0.70
CA ARG A 160 7.16 -14.76 -0.40
C ARG A 160 7.70 -15.36 0.89
N HIS A 161 6.85 -15.60 1.90
CA HIS A 161 7.26 -16.15 3.20
C HIS A 161 7.20 -17.69 3.32
N ALA A 162 6.72 -18.41 2.30
CA ALA A 162 6.56 -19.87 2.37
C ALA A 162 7.88 -20.65 2.42
N GLY A 163 9.00 -20.03 2.03
CA GLY A 163 10.32 -20.69 1.96
C GLY A 163 11.22 -20.53 3.19
N LEU A 164 10.90 -19.65 4.14
CA LEU A 164 11.89 -19.16 5.13
C LEU A 164 11.54 -19.32 6.61
N MET A 165 10.41 -19.93 7.01
CA MET A 165 10.07 -20.01 8.44
C MET A 165 9.44 -21.35 8.86
N PRO A 166 10.06 -22.09 9.81
CA PRO A 166 9.39 -23.18 10.48
C PRO A 166 8.26 -22.61 11.37
N ARG A 167 7.16 -23.35 11.42
CA ARG A 167 5.90 -23.02 12.10
C ARG A 167 6.14 -22.62 13.58
N GLN A 168 6.05 -21.34 13.92
CA GLN A 168 6.14 -20.83 15.30
C GLN A 168 5.01 -19.83 15.63
N ASN A 169 4.66 -19.76 16.92
CA ASN A 169 3.43 -19.19 17.48
C ASN A 169 3.11 -17.72 17.11
N GLY A 170 1.81 -17.44 16.96
CA GLY A 170 1.25 -16.21 16.34
C GLY A 170 1.52 -14.86 17.03
N SER A 171 2.04 -14.82 18.26
CA SER A 171 2.45 -13.57 18.92
C SER A 171 3.84 -13.07 18.49
N MET A 172 4.64 -13.95 17.86
CA MET A 172 5.97 -13.63 17.37
C MET A 172 5.94 -13.03 15.96
N TRP A 173 4.83 -13.21 15.23
CA TRP A 173 4.61 -12.73 13.87
C TRP A 173 4.61 -11.20 13.74
N LEU A 174 3.80 -10.51 14.56
CA LEU A 174 3.82 -9.04 14.60
C LEU A 174 5.17 -8.51 15.09
N LYS A 175 5.79 -9.21 16.03
CA LYS A 175 7.13 -8.86 16.50
C LYS A 175 8.13 -8.99 15.36
N GLN A 176 8.24 -10.10 14.64
CA GLN A 176 9.20 -10.23 13.53
C GLN A 176 8.87 -9.36 12.32
N MET A 177 7.60 -9.06 12.04
CA MET A 177 7.24 -8.14 10.96
C MET A 177 7.56 -6.68 11.32
N LEU A 178 7.27 -6.24 12.55
CA LEU A 178 7.74 -4.95 13.03
C LEU A 178 9.26 -4.93 13.22
N THR A 179 9.87 -6.03 13.66
CA THR A 179 11.33 -6.13 13.89
C THR A 179 12.06 -6.12 12.55
N ALA A 180 11.54 -6.73 11.48
CA ALA A 180 12.11 -6.64 10.13
C ALA A 180 11.85 -5.27 9.47
N CYS A 181 10.74 -4.60 9.78
CA CYS A 181 10.50 -3.22 9.34
C CYS A 181 11.32 -2.18 10.14
N ILE A 182 11.62 -2.45 11.41
CA ILE A 182 12.39 -1.56 12.31
C ILE A 182 13.90 -1.80 12.20
N LEU A 183 14.38 -3.04 12.04
CA LEU A 183 15.82 -3.35 11.84
C LEU A 183 16.32 -3.11 10.41
N MET A 184 15.44 -2.80 9.46
CA MET A 184 15.87 -2.32 8.12
C MET A 184 15.74 -0.80 7.97
N MET A 185 15.43 -0.09 9.05
CA MET A 185 15.38 1.39 9.11
C MET A 185 16.39 1.97 10.11
N ILE A 186 17.32 1.16 10.63
CA ILE A 186 18.51 1.54 11.41
C ILE A 186 19.68 0.74 10.85
#